data_AF-W4MD36-F1
#
_entry.id   AF-W4MD36-F1
#
_cell.length_a   1.000
_cell.length_b   1.000
_cell.length_c   1.000
_cell.angle_alpha   90.00
_cell.angle_beta   90.00
_cell.angle_gamma   90.00
#
_symmetry.space_group_name_H-M   'P 1'
#
loop_
_entity.id
_entity.type
_entity.pdbx_description
1 polymer ?
#
loop_
_entity_poly.entity_id
_entity_poly.type
_entity_poly.pdbx_seq_one_letter_code
_entity_poly.pdbx_strand_id
1 'polypeptide(L)'
;MEFIGRHFELNELNRLYQQPQGVLCIVYGRRRIGKTRLLTPQRVGAHWSSSEQIDVVAINWDKGQVLYGECKWQRGRALSLSDVEKLIERAGQIDLKSHWGRSLQRHFILFSRSGFTASAQNLAQETGAALVGLSELDAILAHAIR
;
A
#
# COMPACT_ATOMS: atom_id res chain seq x y z
N MET A 1 26.95 7.49 -3.24
CA MET A 1 26.34 6.22 -3.66
C MET A 1 25.70 6.48 -5.01
N GLU A 2 25.99 5.66 -6.02
CA GLU A 2 25.56 5.89 -7.41
C GLU A 2 24.43 4.91 -7.77
N PHE A 3 23.33 5.42 -8.32
CA PHE A 3 22.17 4.62 -8.72
C PHE A 3 22.18 4.39 -10.24
N ILE A 4 22.37 3.15 -10.67
CA ILE A 4 22.48 2.80 -12.09
C ILE A 4 21.08 2.61 -12.70
N GLY A 5 20.75 3.41 -13.72
CA GLY A 5 19.55 3.21 -14.55
C GLY A 5 18.21 3.49 -13.84
N ARG A 6 18.21 4.23 -12.72
CA ARG A 6 17.03 4.51 -11.88
C ARG A 6 16.50 5.94 -12.01
N HIS A 7 16.75 6.59 -13.14
CA HIS A 7 16.41 8.00 -13.34
C HIS A 7 14.91 8.28 -13.13
N PHE A 8 14.04 7.37 -13.57
CA PHE A 8 12.60 7.51 -13.38
C PHE A 8 12.20 7.41 -11.91
N GLU A 9 12.65 6.35 -11.20
CA GLU A 9 12.31 6.17 -9.79
C GLU A 9 12.87 7.29 -8.90
N LEU A 10 14.08 7.77 -9.19
CA LEU A 10 14.70 8.88 -8.45
C LEU A 10 13.96 10.20 -8.67
N ASN A 11 13.53 10.48 -9.90
CA ASN A 11 12.75 11.67 -10.19
C ASN A 11 11.41 11.64 -9.47
N GLU A 12 10.75 10.48 -9.42
CA GLU A 12 9.49 10.33 -8.70
C GLU A 12 9.68 10.45 -7.19
N LEU A 13 10.71 9.81 -6.62
CA LEU A 13 11.03 9.95 -5.19
C LEU A 13 11.34 11.40 -4.81
N ASN A 14 12.10 12.13 -5.63
CA ASN A 14 12.39 13.54 -5.42
C ASN A 14 11.10 14.39 -5.49
N ARG A 15 10.24 14.11 -6.46
CA ARG A 15 8.94 14.80 -6.59
C ARG A 15 8.07 14.60 -5.36
N LEU A 16 7.99 13.36 -4.84
CA LEU A 16 7.23 13.03 -3.63
C LEU A 16 7.83 13.66 -2.37
N TYR A 17 9.17 13.69 -2.25
CA TYR A 17 9.86 14.31 -1.13
C TYR A 17 9.60 15.81 -0.99
N GLN A 18 9.43 16.51 -2.12
CA GLN A 18 9.18 17.95 -2.16
C GLN A 18 7.72 18.33 -1.85
N GLN A 19 6.82 17.36 -1.65
CA GLN A 19 5.44 17.66 -1.33
C GLN A 19 5.28 18.06 0.15
N PRO A 20 4.39 19.03 0.46
CA PRO A 20 4.12 19.46 1.83
C PRO A 20 3.37 18.40 2.66
N GLN A 21 2.85 17.36 2.01
CA GLN A 21 2.10 16.26 2.62
C GLN A 21 3.03 15.05 2.80
N GLY A 22 2.91 14.35 3.92
CA GLY A 22 3.73 13.14 4.16
C GLY A 22 3.27 12.00 3.26
N VAL A 23 4.12 11.60 2.31
CA VAL A 23 3.87 10.47 1.40
C VAL A 23 4.65 9.24 1.88
N LEU A 24 3.98 8.11 2.06
CA LEU A 24 4.66 6.81 2.23
C LEU A 24 5.04 6.27 0.85
N CYS A 25 6.34 6.22 0.56
CA CYS A 25 6.84 5.53 -0.62
C CYS A 25 7.35 4.14 -0.24
N ILE A 26 6.67 3.09 -0.71
CA ILE A 26 7.14 1.71 -0.54
C ILE A 26 8.08 1.37 -1.70
N VAL A 27 9.38 1.46 -1.45
CA VAL A 27 10.42 0.97 -2.37
C VAL A 27 10.62 -0.52 -2.12
N TYR A 28 10.26 -1.35 -3.10
CA TYR A 28 10.46 -2.80 -3.01
C TYR A 28 11.30 -3.29 -4.19
N GLY A 29 12.26 -4.17 -3.89
CA GLY A 29 13.07 -4.88 -4.87
C GLY A 29 12.69 -6.35 -4.93
N ARG A 30 12.83 -6.99 -6.11
CA ARG A 30 12.72 -8.45 -6.22
C ARG A 30 13.94 -9.11 -5.58
N ARG A 31 13.90 -9.34 -4.27
CA ARG A 31 14.76 -10.33 -3.61
C ARG A 31 13.97 -11.64 -3.49
N ARG A 32 14.51 -12.74 -4.05
CA ARG A 32 13.94 -14.09 -3.94
C ARG A 32 13.94 -14.51 -2.47
N ILE A 33 12.83 -14.28 -1.78
CA ILE A 33 12.54 -14.95 -0.50
C ILE A 33 11.06 -15.33 -0.53
N GLY A 34 10.82 -16.65 -0.56
CA GLY A 34 9.54 -17.26 -0.27
C GLY A 34 9.34 -17.28 1.24
N LYS A 35 8.52 -16.36 1.73
CA LYS A 35 7.85 -16.41 3.04
C LYS A 35 6.48 -15.78 2.81
N THR A 36 5.45 -16.37 3.40
CA THR A 36 4.01 -16.04 3.27
C THR A 36 3.77 -14.60 2.85
N ARG A 37 3.54 -14.37 1.54
CA ARG A 37 3.35 -13.02 0.98
C ARG A 37 1.87 -12.77 0.76
N LEU A 38 1.37 -11.67 1.32
CA LEU A 38 0.01 -11.16 1.08
C LEU A 38 -0.25 -11.00 -0.43
N LEU A 39 0.75 -10.48 -1.17
CA LEU A 39 0.74 -10.37 -2.62
C LEU A 39 2.17 -10.44 -3.16
N THR A 40 2.35 -11.03 -4.35
CA THR A 40 3.61 -10.88 -5.12
C THR A 40 3.36 -9.93 -6.28
N PRO A 41 3.48 -8.61 -6.10
CA PRO A 41 3.07 -7.67 -7.13
C PRO A 41 3.99 -7.72 -8.34
N GLN A 42 3.39 -7.61 -9.53
CA GLN A 42 4.09 -7.28 -10.77
C GLN A 42 4.36 -5.78 -10.84
N ARG A 43 3.44 -4.96 -10.31
CA ARG A 43 3.53 -3.50 -10.23
C ARG A 43 3.04 -3.04 -8.87
N VAL A 44 3.72 -2.04 -8.31
CA VAL A 44 3.25 -1.26 -7.15
C VAL A 44 3.36 0.20 -7.53
N GLY A 45 2.39 1.00 -7.12
CA GLY A 45 2.38 2.43 -7.27
C GLY A 45 1.33 3.04 -6.35
N ALA A 46 0.92 4.26 -6.66
CA ALA A 46 -0.24 4.91 -6.06
C ALA A 46 -1.26 5.16 -7.18
N HIS A 47 -2.55 5.19 -6.83
CA HIS A 47 -3.58 5.62 -7.78
C HIS A 47 -3.89 7.09 -7.51
N TRP A 48 -3.58 7.93 -8.50
CA TRP A 48 -3.86 9.36 -8.49
C TRP A 48 -4.85 9.65 -9.62
N SER A 49 -6.11 9.90 -9.28
CA SER A 49 -7.04 10.62 -10.16
C SER A 49 -7.29 12.02 -9.59
N SER A 50 -7.94 12.89 -10.36
CA SER A 50 -8.32 14.25 -9.92
C SER A 50 -9.29 14.26 -8.73
N SER A 51 -9.84 13.12 -8.31
CA SER A 51 -10.81 12.99 -7.21
C SER A 51 -10.55 11.83 -6.23
N GLU A 52 -9.72 10.85 -6.59
CA GLU A 52 -9.47 9.64 -5.79
C GLU A 52 -7.96 9.43 -5.63
N GLN A 53 -7.50 9.46 -4.38
CA GLN A 53 -6.12 9.13 -3.99
C GLN A 53 -6.14 7.81 -3.23
N ILE A 54 -5.39 6.82 -3.70
CA ILE A 54 -5.05 5.62 -2.92
C ILE A 54 -3.53 5.57 -2.79
N ASP A 55 -3.05 5.62 -1.55
CA ASP A 55 -1.63 5.73 -1.23
C ASP A 55 -0.81 4.54 -1.75
N VAL A 56 -1.38 3.34 -1.71
CA VAL A 56 -0.73 2.10 -2.16
C VAL A 56 -1.66 1.29 -3.04
N VAL A 57 -1.22 0.97 -4.25
CA VAL A 57 -1.87 -0.01 -5.12
C VAL A 57 -0.81 -0.98 -5.63
N ALA A 58 -1.04 -2.27 -5.41
CA ALA A 58 -0.15 -3.33 -5.83
C ALA A 58 -0.94 -4.39 -6.61
N ILE A 59 -0.51 -4.72 -7.83
CA ILE A 59 -1.27 -5.57 -8.75
C ILE A 59 -0.45 -6.77 -9.19
N ASN A 60 -1.09 -7.93 -9.26
CA ASN A 60 -0.61 -9.11 -9.96
C ASN A 60 -1.70 -9.62 -10.92
N TRP A 61 -1.52 -9.39 -12.21
CA TRP A 61 -2.46 -9.78 -13.25
C TRP A 61 -2.49 -11.30 -13.47
N ASP A 62 -1.34 -11.98 -13.37
CA ASP A 62 -1.23 -13.43 -13.58
C ASP A 62 -2.05 -14.20 -12.54
N LYS A 63 -2.04 -13.72 -11.30
CA LYS A 63 -2.82 -14.27 -10.18
C LYS A 63 -4.22 -13.69 -10.07
N GLY A 64 -4.55 -12.66 -10.87
CA GLY A 64 -5.83 -11.99 -10.80
C GLY A 64 -6.06 -11.25 -9.47
N GLN A 65 -5.03 -10.62 -8.90
CA GLN A 65 -5.08 -10.00 -7.57
C GLN A 65 -4.69 -8.51 -7.60
N VAL A 66 -5.34 -7.72 -6.75
CA VAL A 66 -4.98 -6.32 -6.45
C VAL A 66 -5.03 -6.09 -4.94
N LEU A 67 -4.08 -5.32 -4.43
CA LEU A 67 -3.99 -4.86 -3.06
C LEU A 67 -4.09 -3.34 -3.06
N TYR A 68 -5.05 -2.80 -2.31
CA TYR A 68 -5.21 -1.38 -2.05
C TYR A 68 -4.77 -1.05 -0.63
N GLY A 69 -4.16 0.11 -0.42
CA GLY A 69 -3.71 0.50 0.90
C GLY A 69 -3.71 1.99 1.15
N GLU A 70 -3.87 2.31 2.44
CA GLU A 70 -3.90 3.65 3.01
C GLU A 70 -2.79 3.76 4.05
N CYS A 71 -2.13 4.92 4.13
CA CYS A 71 -1.07 5.14 5.10
C CYS A 71 -1.28 6.42 5.92
N LYS A 72 -1.29 6.27 7.25
CA LYS A 72 -1.21 7.38 8.21
C LYS A 72 0.08 7.31 9.02
N TRP A 73 1.10 8.04 8.58
CA TRP A 73 2.43 8.01 9.21
C TRP A 73 2.74 9.19 10.16
N GLN A 74 1.73 10.00 10.46
CA GLN A 74 1.84 11.13 11.38
C GLN A 74 1.96 10.66 12.84
N ARG A 75 2.68 11.43 13.66
CA ARG A 75 2.72 11.21 15.12
C ARG A 75 1.41 11.69 15.75
N GLY A 76 0.91 10.94 16.74
CA GLY A 76 -0.25 11.33 17.55
C GLY A 76 -1.61 11.20 16.85
N ARG A 77 -1.65 10.70 15.60
CA ARG A 77 -2.88 10.41 14.88
C ARG A 77 -2.94 8.93 14.53
N ALA A 78 -3.85 8.20 15.18
CA ALA A 78 -4.19 6.85 14.79
C ALA A 78 -5.00 6.85 13.48
N LEU A 79 -4.88 5.78 12.70
CA LEU A 79 -5.73 5.56 11.53
C LEU A 79 -7.16 5.26 12.01
N SER A 80 -8.13 6.02 11.51
CA SER A 80 -9.52 5.99 11.99
C SER A 80 -10.44 5.16 11.11
N LEU A 81 -11.66 4.88 11.60
CA LEU A 81 -12.72 4.22 10.82
C LEU A 81 -12.94 4.90 9.46
N SER A 82 -13.03 6.24 9.45
CA SER A 82 -13.25 7.01 8.22
C SER A 82 -12.10 6.88 7.21
N ASP A 83 -10.87 6.62 7.67
CA ASP A 83 -9.74 6.38 6.77
C ASP A 83 -9.91 5.01 6.05
N VAL A 84 -10.41 4.00 6.76
CA VAL A 84 -10.69 2.66 6.19
C VAL A 84 -11.88 2.70 5.22
N GLU A 85 -12.98 3.34 5.60
CA GLU A 85 -14.18 3.46 4.76
C GLU A 85 -13.87 4.14 3.43
N LYS A 86 -13.10 5.24 3.46
CA LYS A 86 -12.67 5.94 2.25
C LYS A 86 -11.81 5.08 1.33
N LEU A 87 -10.91 4.26 1.90
CA LEU A 87 -10.11 3.34 1.10
C LEU A 87 -10.99 2.32 0.36
N ILE A 88 -11.97 1.75 1.07
CA ILE A 88 -12.89 0.75 0.50
C ILE A 88 -13.78 1.39 -0.57
N GLU A 89 -14.32 2.57 -0.30
CA GLU A 89 -15.14 3.33 -1.25
C GLU A 89 -14.36 3.59 -2.55
N ARG A 90 -13.16 4.16 -2.45
CA ARG A 90 -12.28 4.45 -3.61
C ARG A 90 -11.87 3.18 -4.35
N ALA A 91 -11.49 2.12 -3.63
CA ALA A 91 -11.19 0.82 -4.24
C ALA A 91 -12.41 0.23 -4.97
N GLY A 92 -13.63 0.56 -4.54
CA GLY A 92 -14.89 0.22 -5.18
C GLY A 92 -15.05 0.82 -6.57
N GLN A 93 -14.58 2.06 -6.74
CA GLN A 93 -14.68 2.85 -7.97
C GLN A 93 -13.67 2.41 -9.05
N ILE A 94 -12.61 1.71 -8.66
CA ILE A 94 -11.60 1.21 -9.59
C ILE A 94 -12.02 -0.15 -10.17
N ASP A 95 -12.35 -0.15 -11.46
CA ASP A 95 -12.66 -1.35 -12.23
C ASP A 95 -11.44 -1.90 -12.98
N LEU A 96 -10.59 -2.68 -12.28
CA LEU A 96 -9.48 -3.41 -12.90
C LEU A 96 -9.94 -4.79 -13.38
N LYS A 97 -9.69 -5.08 -14.66
CA LYS A 97 -9.97 -6.38 -15.29
C LYS A 97 -8.69 -7.07 -15.75
N SER A 98 -8.61 -8.37 -15.49
CA SER A 98 -7.61 -9.26 -16.09
C SER A 98 -7.69 -9.22 -17.62
N HIS A 99 -6.68 -9.79 -18.28
CA HIS A 99 -6.65 -9.92 -19.74
C HIS A 99 -7.84 -10.72 -20.33
N TRP A 100 -8.52 -11.52 -19.50
CA TRP A 100 -9.75 -12.24 -19.87
C TRP A 100 -11.05 -11.51 -19.47
N GLY A 101 -10.97 -10.23 -19.08
CA GLY A 101 -12.14 -9.42 -18.70
C GLY A 101 -12.69 -9.69 -17.28
N ARG A 102 -12.07 -10.58 -16.49
CA ARG A 102 -12.52 -10.89 -15.12
C ARG A 102 -12.00 -9.86 -14.12
N SER A 103 -12.84 -9.46 -13.16
CA SER A 103 -12.43 -8.61 -12.04
C SER A 103 -11.30 -9.27 -11.22
N LEU A 104 -10.39 -8.46 -10.69
CA LEU A 104 -9.34 -8.92 -9.78
C LEU A 104 -9.88 -9.13 -8.36
N GLN A 105 -9.36 -10.14 -7.67
CA GLN A 105 -9.55 -10.32 -6.23
C GLN A 105 -8.90 -9.16 -5.49
N ARG A 106 -9.68 -8.48 -4.65
CA ARG A 106 -9.25 -7.31 -3.89
C ARG A 106 -8.73 -7.71 -2.51
N HIS A 107 -7.64 -7.09 -2.10
CA HIS A 107 -7.07 -7.17 -0.76
C HIS A 107 -6.84 -5.75 -0.23
N PHE A 108 -6.79 -5.61 1.09
CA PHE A 108 -6.56 -4.32 1.75
C PHE A 108 -5.39 -4.38 2.73
N ILE A 109 -4.66 -3.27 2.84
CA ILE A 109 -3.59 -3.09 3.83
C ILE A 109 -3.59 -1.68 4.38
N LEU A 110 -3.46 -1.53 5.69
CA LEU A 110 -3.53 -0.25 6.39
C LEU A 110 -2.22 -0.05 7.15
N PHE A 111 -1.53 1.05 6.87
CA PHE A 111 -0.28 1.40 7.55
C PHE A 111 -0.53 2.52 8.55
N SER A 112 -0.08 2.32 9.80
CA SER A 112 -0.15 3.40 10.79
C SER A 112 1.06 3.43 11.70
N ARG A 113 1.65 4.63 11.83
CA ARG A 113 2.72 4.86 12.80
C ARG A 113 2.21 4.90 14.23
N SER A 114 1.06 5.54 14.45
CA SER A 114 0.51 5.80 15.79
C SER A 114 -0.60 4.81 16.17
N GLY A 115 -0.71 3.69 15.45
CA GLY A 115 -1.70 2.65 15.70
C GLY A 115 -3.06 2.92 15.05
N PHE A 116 -4.06 2.14 15.44
CA PHE A 116 -5.39 2.11 14.82
C PHE A 116 -6.45 2.36 15.89
N THR A 117 -7.54 3.05 15.56
CA THR A 117 -8.69 3.11 16.47
C THR A 117 -9.36 1.73 16.56
N ALA A 118 -10.01 1.43 17.68
CA ALA A 118 -10.72 0.15 17.85
C ALA A 118 -11.75 -0.10 16.72
N SER A 119 -12.46 0.94 16.30
CA SER A 119 -13.39 0.90 15.17
C SER A 119 -12.70 0.58 13.84
N ALA A 120 -11.51 1.13 13.58
CA ALA A 120 -10.72 0.79 12.39
C ALA A 120 -10.24 -0.67 12.43
N GLN A 121 -9.86 -1.18 13.60
CA GLN A 121 -9.46 -2.58 13.77
C GLN A 121 -10.61 -3.54 13.50
N ASN A 122 -11.80 -3.24 14.02
CA ASN A 122 -13.00 -4.07 13.80
C ASN A 122 -13.34 -4.13 12.30
N LEU A 123 -13.42 -2.99 11.62
CA LEU A 123 -13.70 -2.96 10.19
C LEU A 123 -12.59 -3.65 9.37
N ALA A 124 -11.32 -3.48 9.77
CA ALA A 124 -10.22 -4.19 9.13
C ALA A 124 -10.35 -5.71 9.26
N GLN A 125 -10.77 -6.20 10.43
CA GLN A 125 -11.00 -7.63 10.64
C GLN A 125 -12.17 -8.15 9.79
N GLU A 126 -13.29 -7.41 9.74
CA GLU A 126 -14.46 -7.76 8.92
C GLU A 126 -14.14 -7.81 7.42
N THR A 127 -13.27 -6.90 6.97
CA THR A 127 -12.89 -6.78 5.54
C THR A 127 -11.66 -7.59 5.16
N GLY A 128 -11.03 -8.27 6.13
CA GLY A 128 -9.78 -9.00 5.94
C GLY A 128 -8.59 -8.11 5.59
N ALA A 129 -8.61 -6.84 5.98
CA ALA A 129 -7.51 -5.90 5.77
C ALA A 129 -6.35 -6.22 6.71
N ALA A 130 -5.13 -6.25 6.17
CA ALA A 130 -3.92 -6.36 6.96
C ALA A 130 -3.64 -5.02 7.66
N LEU A 131 -3.34 -5.06 8.96
CA LEU A 131 -2.94 -3.90 9.75
C LEU A 131 -1.44 -3.95 9.93
N VAL A 132 -0.72 -2.89 9.56
CA VAL A 132 0.73 -2.80 9.72
C VAL A 132 1.11 -1.60 10.56
N GLY A 133 1.54 -1.87 11.79
CA GLY A 133 2.06 -0.87 12.72
C GLY A 133 3.55 -0.58 12.51
N LEU A 134 4.08 0.42 13.25
CA LEU A 134 5.52 0.75 13.22
C LEU A 134 6.42 -0.45 13.60
N SER A 135 6.08 -1.17 14.67
CA SER A 135 6.85 -2.32 15.15
C SER A 135 6.86 -3.47 14.15
N GLU A 136 5.73 -3.74 13.52
CA GLU A 136 5.62 -4.77 12.49
C GLU A 136 6.38 -4.38 11.22
N LEU A 137 6.28 -3.12 10.78
CA LEU A 137 7.03 -2.62 9.64
C LEU A 137 8.55 -2.72 9.88
N ASP A 138 9.01 -2.32 11.06
CA ASP A 138 10.42 -2.41 11.45
C ASP A 138 10.90 -3.87 11.42
N ALA A 139 10.11 -4.80 11.97
CA ALA A 139 10.42 -6.23 11.94
C ALA A 139 10.50 -6.79 10.51
N ILE A 140 9.56 -6.41 9.63
CA ILE A 140 9.55 -6.83 8.22
C ILE A 140 10.80 -6.31 7.49
N LEU A 141 11.15 -5.03 7.68
CA LEU A 141 12.31 -4.41 7.03
C LEU A 141 13.62 -5.01 7.54
N ALA A 142 13.76 -5.24 8.85
CA ALA A 142 14.93 -5.88 9.44
C ALA A 142 15.17 -7.28 8.86
N HIS A 143 14.11 -8.04 8.59
CA HIS A 143 14.20 -9.34 7.94
C HIS A 143 14.52 -9.27 6.44
N ALA A 144 14.16 -8.18 5.76
CA ALA A 144 14.39 -8.01 4.33
C ALA A 144 15.83 -7.60 3.97
N ILE A 145 16.57 -7.06 4.94
CA ILE A 145 17.97 -6.60 4.78
C ILE A 145 18.98 -7.73 5.07
N ARG A 146 18.59 -8.78 5.80
CA ARG A 146 19.38 -10.00 6.03
C ARG A 146 19.25 -10.95 4.84
#